data_AF-A0A3A8JSD3-F1
#
_entry.id   AF-A0A3A8JSD3-F1
#
_cell.length_a   1.000
_cell.length_b   1.000
_cell.length_c   1.000
_cell.angle_alpha   90.00
_cell.angle_beta   90.00
_cell.angle_gamma   90.00
#
_symmetry.space_group_name_H-M   'P 1'
#
loop_
_entity.id
_entity.type
_entity.pdbx_description
1 polymer ?
#
loop_
_entity_poly.entity_id
_entity_poly.type
_entity_poly.pdbx_seq_one_letter_code
_entity_poly.pdbx_strand_id
1 'polypeptide(L)'
;MSVVDAQAAGLIGLKVGDTLPQSEDGWSHERWVVEAIVPAVVHAVRDAMMNFAQRFPREPFFIKGFHIGDLASVRDFAPFIASLEAQRARAAHVLKIYREQMLPLGFLEQMLPSLMSDLMEGLSTNPQNGDLLPVEWAAREEQRRSVAAAQEANEVVVTRSALKTAADRALLAQLAGTFTLVAPASLFNELRDQLREAEADVTRGRAVLTGGGIGLGTEALPAGSPRLLERLEAARAVLSWLEVSARLEPRPLLALQAAAPDEEELRDFIGKSSADALDLVKHLGATLYADDLGLRRLLFEQANQTRSFSTVSLLPALVERGVLTREEHERHLLALVGRRYAMVLPTRDLLIAAVRRWSDLGRNGVAQSFALLGGPGITAGEAARTTAQVIRWLVTAPLEVVSTGTVVRMALTGMSARWPTPLCSRLVAHAAGEELALMPQHLDTVRQVCAAFARGSLELS
;
A
#
# COMPACT_ATOMS: atom_id res chain seq x y z
N MET A 1 -19.48 -36.65 -7.79
CA MET A 1 -20.17 -37.78 -8.45
C MET A 1 -21.43 -38.06 -7.68
N SER A 2 -22.59 -38.13 -8.34
CA SER A 2 -23.86 -38.46 -7.68
C SER A 2 -23.95 -39.97 -7.36
N VAL A 3 -24.91 -40.37 -6.52
CA VAL A 3 -25.15 -41.81 -6.22
C VAL A 3 -25.55 -42.57 -7.48
N VAL A 4 -26.26 -41.93 -8.40
CA VAL A 4 -26.68 -42.51 -9.69
C VAL A 4 -25.48 -42.76 -10.60
N ASP A 5 -24.54 -41.81 -10.67
CA ASP A 5 -23.29 -41.97 -11.44
C ASP A 5 -22.39 -43.07 -10.84
N ALA A 6 -22.33 -43.16 -9.52
CA ALA A 6 -21.58 -44.18 -8.81
C ALA A 6 -22.15 -45.60 -9.05
N GLN A 7 -23.48 -45.70 -9.16
CA GLN A 7 -24.16 -46.96 -9.47
C GLN A 7 -23.92 -47.37 -10.93
N ALA A 8 -23.97 -46.41 -11.87
CA ALA A 8 -23.67 -46.64 -13.28
C ALA A 8 -22.21 -47.06 -13.51
N ALA A 9 -21.28 -46.55 -12.70
CA ALA A 9 -19.86 -46.89 -12.75
C ALA A 9 -19.49 -48.16 -11.95
N GLY A 10 -20.48 -48.90 -11.40
CA GLY A 10 -20.22 -50.14 -10.65
C GLY A 10 -19.46 -49.95 -9.34
N LEU A 11 -19.45 -48.73 -8.79
CA LEU A 11 -18.64 -48.37 -7.62
C LEU A 11 -19.33 -48.70 -6.28
N ILE A 12 -20.61 -49.07 -6.32
CA ILE A 12 -21.42 -49.38 -5.13
C ILE A 12 -21.21 -50.84 -4.72
N GLY A 13 -20.81 -51.05 -3.47
CA GLY A 13 -20.64 -52.39 -2.86
C GLY A 13 -19.21 -52.90 -2.82
N LEU A 14 -18.24 -52.14 -3.33
CA LEU A 14 -16.81 -52.47 -3.28
C LEU A 14 -16.24 -52.27 -1.88
N LYS A 15 -15.20 -53.04 -1.57
CA LYS A 15 -14.41 -52.97 -0.34
C LYS A 15 -13.01 -52.43 -0.63
N VAL A 16 -12.35 -51.95 0.41
CA VAL A 16 -10.93 -51.57 0.34
C VAL A 16 -10.11 -52.79 -0.13
N GLY A 17 -9.31 -52.60 -1.17
CA GLY A 17 -8.54 -53.64 -1.84
C GLY A 17 -9.21 -54.26 -3.08
N ASP A 18 -10.49 -53.99 -3.33
CA ASP A 18 -11.15 -54.45 -4.55
C ASP A 18 -10.59 -53.71 -5.77
N THR A 19 -10.52 -54.42 -6.90
CA THR A 19 -10.00 -53.86 -8.16
C THR A 19 -11.10 -53.70 -9.18
N LEU A 20 -11.13 -52.53 -9.81
CA LEU A 20 -12.03 -52.22 -10.91
C LEU A 20 -11.25 -52.18 -12.23
N PRO A 21 -11.74 -52.88 -13.25
CA PRO A 21 -11.32 -52.62 -14.62
C PRO A 21 -12.09 -51.41 -15.17
N GLN A 22 -11.39 -50.34 -15.54
CA GLN A 22 -12.00 -49.29 -16.37
C GLN A 22 -12.01 -49.81 -17.82
N SER A 23 -13.19 -49.98 -18.44
CA SER A 23 -13.30 -50.76 -19.68
C SER A 23 -13.01 -49.98 -20.96
N GLU A 24 -12.41 -50.74 -21.87
CA GLU A 24 -12.64 -50.77 -23.32
C GLU A 24 -12.43 -49.47 -24.11
N ASP A 25 -11.17 -49.10 -24.28
CA ASP A 25 -10.58 -48.90 -25.61
C ASP A 25 -9.06 -48.75 -25.52
N GLY A 26 -8.32 -49.75 -26.04
CA GLY A 26 -6.90 -49.63 -26.38
C GLY A 26 -5.88 -50.12 -25.35
N TRP A 27 -5.34 -51.32 -25.59
CA TRP A 27 -4.00 -51.88 -25.24
C TRP A 27 -3.37 -51.71 -23.83
N SER A 28 -3.89 -50.92 -22.91
CA SER A 28 -3.41 -50.80 -21.52
C SER A 28 -4.54 -51.07 -20.52
N HIS A 29 -4.42 -52.15 -19.75
CA HIS A 29 -5.35 -52.44 -18.64
C HIS A 29 -4.87 -51.68 -17.40
N GLU A 30 -5.39 -50.48 -17.19
CA GLU A 30 -5.15 -49.75 -15.93
C GLU A 30 -6.13 -50.28 -14.88
N ARG A 31 -5.60 -50.91 -13.83
CA ARG A 31 -6.40 -51.47 -12.73
C ARG A 31 -6.47 -50.47 -11.59
N TRP A 32 -7.67 -50.08 -11.22
CA TRP A 32 -7.88 -49.19 -10.09
C TRP A 32 -8.10 -50.04 -8.84
N VAL A 33 -7.34 -49.80 -7.78
CA VAL A 33 -7.52 -50.44 -6.48
C VAL A 33 -8.26 -49.46 -5.57
N VAL A 34 -9.30 -49.93 -4.89
CA VAL A 34 -9.97 -49.12 -3.86
C VAL A 34 -9.03 -48.99 -2.66
N GLU A 35 -8.31 -47.87 -2.56
CA GLU A 35 -7.33 -47.63 -1.49
C GLU A 35 -8.00 -47.35 -0.13
N ALA A 36 -9.12 -46.63 -0.13
CA ALA A 36 -9.84 -46.28 1.09
C ALA A 36 -11.32 -45.97 0.81
N ILE A 37 -12.20 -46.37 1.73
CA ILE A 37 -13.62 -45.99 1.72
C ILE A 37 -13.85 -45.08 2.92
N VAL A 38 -14.13 -43.80 2.64
CA VAL A 38 -14.39 -42.79 3.67
C VAL A 38 -15.85 -42.35 3.62
N PRO A 39 -16.50 -42.08 4.78
CA PRO A 39 -17.86 -41.54 4.80
C PRO A 39 -17.96 -40.26 3.99
N ALA A 40 -19.08 -40.06 3.28
CA ALA A 40 -19.28 -38.87 2.43
C ALA A 40 -19.12 -37.55 3.20
N VAL A 41 -19.53 -37.52 4.47
CA VAL A 41 -19.32 -36.38 5.37
C VAL A 41 -17.83 -36.13 5.60
N VAL A 42 -17.02 -37.18 5.79
CA VAL A 42 -15.56 -37.06 5.97
C VAL A 42 -14.88 -36.62 4.68
N HIS A 43 -15.33 -37.10 3.52
CA HIS A 43 -14.84 -36.62 2.23
C HIS A 43 -15.21 -35.15 2.00
N ALA A 44 -16.47 -34.76 2.24
CA ALA A 44 -16.93 -33.38 2.09
C ALA A 44 -16.18 -32.43 3.02
N VAL A 45 -15.91 -32.84 4.26
CA VAL A 45 -15.08 -32.08 5.20
C VAL A 45 -13.63 -32.00 4.72
N ARG A 46 -13.01 -33.11 4.26
CA ARG A 46 -11.64 -33.11 3.72
C ARG A 46 -11.50 -32.25 2.46
N ASP A 47 -12.46 -32.32 1.55
CA ASP A 47 -12.49 -31.51 0.33
C ASP A 47 -12.70 -30.03 0.65
N ALA A 48 -13.62 -29.70 1.57
CA ALA A 48 -13.78 -28.35 2.08
C ALA A 48 -12.50 -27.84 2.78
N MET A 49 -11.76 -28.70 3.48
CA MET A 49 -10.48 -28.37 4.12
C MET A 49 -9.36 -28.15 3.09
N MET A 50 -9.26 -28.99 2.06
CA MET A 50 -8.24 -28.87 1.01
C MET A 50 -8.47 -27.64 0.12
N ASN A 51 -9.73 -27.31 -0.15
CA ASN A 51 -10.13 -26.19 -1.00
C ASN A 51 -10.64 -24.97 -0.22
N PHE A 52 -10.31 -24.88 1.07
CA PHE A 52 -10.87 -23.86 1.98
C PHE A 52 -10.63 -22.43 1.50
N ALA A 53 -9.39 -22.10 1.14
CA ALA A 53 -9.01 -20.75 0.70
C ALA A 53 -9.70 -20.31 -0.60
N GLN A 54 -10.21 -21.27 -1.40
CA GLN A 54 -10.96 -21.00 -2.61
C GLN A 54 -12.47 -20.89 -2.32
N ARG A 55 -12.99 -21.68 -1.38
CA ARG A 55 -14.42 -21.75 -1.05
C ARG A 55 -14.87 -20.71 -0.01
N PHE A 56 -13.96 -20.27 0.86
CA PHE A 56 -14.25 -19.38 2.00
C PHE A 56 -13.22 -18.24 2.11
N PRO A 57 -13.13 -17.35 1.09
CA PRO A 57 -12.08 -16.33 1.02
C PRO A 57 -12.19 -15.23 2.10
N ARG A 58 -13.34 -15.11 2.77
CA ARG A 58 -13.66 -14.04 3.74
C ARG A 58 -13.81 -14.54 5.19
N GLU A 59 -13.66 -15.84 5.43
CA GLU A 59 -13.78 -16.42 6.78
C GLU A 59 -12.43 -16.27 7.52
N PRO A 60 -12.38 -15.58 8.67
CA PRO A 60 -11.12 -15.20 9.31
C PRO A 60 -10.36 -16.39 9.92
N PHE A 61 -11.02 -17.51 10.15
CA PHE A 61 -10.41 -18.72 10.69
C PHE A 61 -11.30 -19.94 10.43
N PHE A 62 -10.78 -20.92 9.71
CA PHE A 62 -11.19 -22.31 9.91
C PHE A 62 -10.06 -23.01 10.65
N ILE A 63 -10.42 -23.78 11.68
CA ILE A 63 -9.47 -24.64 12.37
C ILE A 63 -9.02 -25.70 11.35
N LYS A 64 -7.93 -25.43 10.61
CA LYS A 64 -7.12 -26.52 10.06
C LYS A 64 -6.59 -27.26 11.28
N GLY A 65 -7.25 -28.36 11.64
CA GLY A 65 -6.70 -29.30 12.60
C GLY A 65 -5.43 -29.88 12.00
N PHE A 66 -4.28 -29.35 12.38
CA PHE A 66 -3.00 -30.00 12.10
C PHE A 66 -2.88 -31.13 13.10
N HIS A 67 -2.75 -32.37 12.60
CA HIS A 67 -2.41 -33.48 13.46
C HIS A 67 -0.94 -33.32 13.84
N ILE A 68 -0.69 -32.58 14.91
CA ILE A 68 0.60 -32.52 15.56
C ILE A 68 0.71 -33.87 16.30
N GLY A 69 1.81 -34.61 16.09
CA GLY A 69 2.08 -35.84 16.84
C GLY A 69 2.27 -35.58 18.34
N ASP A 70 2.93 -36.49 19.06
CA ASP A 70 3.15 -36.43 20.52
C ASP A 70 4.07 -35.27 21.01
N LEU A 71 4.12 -34.14 20.30
CA LEU A 71 4.80 -32.89 20.68
C LEU A 71 6.30 -33.03 20.98
N ALA A 72 6.92 -34.12 20.52
CA ALA A 72 8.31 -34.43 20.81
C ALA A 72 9.31 -33.85 19.78
N SER A 73 8.85 -33.36 18.62
CA SER A 73 9.74 -32.88 17.56
C SER A 73 9.23 -31.65 16.79
N VAL A 74 10.14 -30.71 16.47
CA VAL A 74 9.89 -29.56 15.58
C VAL A 74 9.38 -29.99 14.19
N ARG A 75 9.67 -31.22 13.77
CA ARG A 75 9.18 -31.79 12.50
C ARG A 75 7.65 -31.93 12.43
N ASP A 76 6.97 -32.05 13.57
CA ASP A 76 5.51 -32.19 13.64
C ASP A 76 4.77 -30.88 13.31
N PHE A 77 5.48 -29.74 13.32
CA PHE A 77 4.96 -28.44 12.90
C PHE A 77 5.20 -28.13 11.41
N ALA A 78 5.91 -29.00 10.68
CA ALA A 78 6.25 -28.76 9.27
C ALA A 78 5.04 -28.45 8.37
N PRO A 79 3.86 -29.11 8.51
CA PRO A 79 2.68 -28.78 7.70
C PRO A 79 2.09 -27.40 8.01
N PHE A 80 2.16 -26.97 9.27
CA PHE A 80 1.73 -25.62 9.70
C PHE A 80 2.67 -24.55 9.15
N ILE A 81 3.98 -24.77 9.31
CA ILE A 81 5.04 -23.89 8.76
C ILE A 81 4.90 -23.78 7.24
N ALA A 82 4.74 -24.91 6.53
CA ALA A 82 4.53 -24.91 5.08
C ALA A 82 3.25 -24.17 4.66
N SER A 83 2.16 -24.28 5.43
CA SER A 83 0.92 -23.53 5.16
C SER A 83 1.11 -22.02 5.36
N LEU A 84 1.84 -21.60 6.39
CA LEU A 84 2.17 -20.20 6.62
C LEU A 84 3.12 -19.64 5.55
N GLU A 85 4.13 -20.41 5.15
CA GLU A 85 5.04 -20.05 4.06
C GLU A 85 4.31 -19.92 2.72
N ALA A 86 3.39 -20.84 2.40
CA ALA A 86 2.56 -20.75 1.21
C ALA A 86 1.64 -19.52 1.22
N GLN A 87 1.04 -19.20 2.37
CA GLN A 87 0.22 -18.00 2.53
C GLN A 87 1.06 -16.72 2.39
N ARG A 88 2.27 -16.70 2.98
CA ARG A 88 3.23 -15.59 2.83
C ARG A 88 3.68 -15.43 1.38
N ALA A 89 4.01 -16.53 0.70
CA ALA A 89 4.43 -16.52 -0.71
C ALA A 89 3.30 -16.01 -1.62
N ARG A 90 2.05 -16.44 -1.37
CA ARG A 90 0.88 -15.93 -2.09
C ARG A 90 0.68 -14.43 -1.85
N ALA A 91 0.73 -13.96 -0.61
CA ALA A 91 0.58 -12.54 -0.30
C ALA A 91 1.68 -11.70 -0.96
N ALA A 92 2.94 -12.14 -0.87
CA ALA A 92 4.06 -11.48 -1.54
C ALA A 92 3.91 -11.45 -3.06
N HIS A 93 3.39 -12.52 -3.66
CA HIS A 93 3.14 -12.60 -5.09
C HIS A 93 2.02 -11.65 -5.54
N VAL A 94 0.90 -11.61 -4.81
CA VAL A 94 -0.22 -10.67 -5.08
C VAL A 94 0.25 -9.22 -4.96
N LEU A 95 1.01 -8.88 -3.92
CA LEU A 95 1.57 -7.54 -3.74
C LEU A 95 2.59 -7.17 -4.83
N LYS A 96 3.34 -8.16 -5.36
CA LYS A 96 4.22 -7.96 -6.51
C LYS A 96 3.41 -7.61 -7.77
N ILE A 97 2.37 -8.38 -8.09
CA ILE A 97 1.49 -8.12 -9.24
C ILE A 97 0.84 -6.74 -9.13
N TYR A 98 0.27 -6.42 -7.96
CA TYR A 98 -0.33 -5.12 -7.69
C TYR A 98 0.62 -3.95 -8.02
N ARG A 99 1.91 -4.06 -7.68
CA ARG A 99 2.90 -3.01 -7.95
C ARG A 99 3.33 -2.96 -9.40
N GLU A 100 3.64 -4.11 -9.99
CA GLU A 100 4.13 -4.20 -11.38
C GLU A 100 3.07 -3.72 -12.37
N GLN A 101 1.79 -4.00 -12.08
CA GLN A 101 0.68 -3.60 -12.93
C GLN A 101 0.02 -2.28 -12.48
N MET A 102 0.33 -1.80 -11.27
CA MET A 102 -0.35 -0.69 -10.57
C MET A 102 -1.88 -0.88 -10.56
N LEU A 103 -2.32 -2.03 -10.02
CA LEU A 103 -3.74 -2.33 -9.89
C LEU A 103 -4.39 -1.46 -8.80
N PRO A 104 -5.72 -1.24 -8.82
CA PRO A 104 -6.42 -0.57 -7.72
C PRO A 104 -6.29 -1.33 -6.40
N LEU A 105 -6.29 -0.64 -5.26
CA LEU A 105 -6.21 -1.28 -3.95
C LEU A 105 -7.40 -2.21 -3.66
N GLY A 106 -8.56 -1.97 -4.26
CA GLY A 106 -9.71 -2.89 -4.13
C GLY A 106 -9.43 -4.29 -4.64
N PHE A 107 -8.51 -4.44 -5.62
CA PHE A 107 -8.02 -5.75 -6.05
C PHE A 107 -7.33 -6.51 -4.90
N LEU A 108 -6.55 -5.80 -4.08
CA LEU A 108 -5.87 -6.42 -2.94
C LEU A 108 -6.87 -6.86 -1.88
N GLU A 109 -7.93 -6.09 -1.65
CA GLU A 109 -9.01 -6.43 -0.71
C GLU A 109 -9.80 -7.67 -1.15
N GLN A 110 -9.92 -7.92 -2.46
CA GLN A 110 -10.49 -9.18 -2.94
C GLN A 110 -9.57 -10.39 -2.75
N MET A 111 -8.27 -10.18 -2.95
CA MET A 111 -7.28 -11.26 -2.98
C MET A 111 -6.72 -11.61 -1.60
N LEU A 112 -6.82 -10.68 -0.64
CA LEU A 112 -6.33 -10.82 0.73
C LEU A 112 -7.48 -10.57 1.71
N PRO A 113 -7.64 -11.41 2.76
CA PRO A 113 -8.68 -11.25 3.77
C PRO A 113 -8.30 -10.11 4.73
N SER A 114 -8.25 -8.88 4.25
CA SER A 114 -7.83 -7.72 5.03
C SER A 114 -8.56 -6.47 4.55
N LEU A 115 -8.96 -5.63 5.49
CA LEU A 115 -9.61 -4.36 5.19
C LEU A 115 -8.63 -3.41 4.49
N MET A 116 -9.15 -2.54 3.62
CA MET A 116 -8.39 -1.50 2.94
C MET A 116 -7.45 -0.71 3.87
N SER A 117 -7.92 -0.35 5.06
CA SER A 117 -7.12 0.39 6.06
C SER A 117 -5.90 -0.39 6.53
N ASP A 118 -6.05 -1.71 6.67
CA ASP A 118 -5.02 -2.60 7.19
C ASP A 118 -4.00 -2.90 6.08
N LEU A 119 -4.47 -2.99 4.84
CA LEU A 119 -3.64 -3.06 3.65
C LEU A 119 -2.80 -1.80 3.48
N MET A 120 -3.42 -0.61 3.56
CA MET A 120 -2.69 0.65 3.50
C MET A 120 -1.69 0.80 4.65
N GLU A 121 -2.06 0.42 5.88
CA GLU A 121 -1.16 0.43 7.04
C GLU A 121 0.01 -0.55 6.85
N GLY A 122 -0.26 -1.78 6.43
CA GLY A 122 0.76 -2.80 6.15
C GLY A 122 1.73 -2.38 5.05
N LEU A 123 1.23 -1.81 3.95
CA LEU A 123 2.03 -1.31 2.84
C LEU A 123 2.86 -0.08 3.23
N SER A 124 2.32 0.77 4.11
CA SER A 124 2.98 2.02 4.53
C SER A 124 4.02 1.86 5.65
N THR A 125 3.95 0.77 6.43
CA THR A 125 4.75 0.64 7.67
C THR A 125 5.80 -0.47 7.62
N ASN A 126 5.68 -1.47 6.73
CA ASN A 126 6.60 -2.62 6.74
C ASN A 126 7.76 -2.49 5.73
N PRO A 127 9.00 -2.20 6.18
CA PRO A 127 10.15 -2.08 5.28
C PRO A 127 10.64 -3.40 4.70
N GLN A 128 10.34 -4.54 5.35
CA GLN A 128 10.83 -5.86 4.89
C GLN A 128 10.22 -6.31 3.58
N ASN A 129 9.04 -5.80 3.24
CA ASN A 129 8.41 -6.12 1.97
C ASN A 129 8.97 -5.27 0.81
N GLY A 130 9.75 -4.22 1.11
CA GLY A 130 10.29 -3.31 0.09
C GLY A 130 9.22 -2.41 -0.55
N ASP A 131 8.02 -2.40 0.01
CA ASP A 131 6.84 -1.87 -0.68
C ASP A 131 6.66 -0.38 -0.43
N LEU A 132 6.36 0.37 -1.48
CA LEU A 132 5.87 1.73 -1.41
C LEU A 132 4.38 1.69 -1.77
N LEU A 133 3.56 2.55 -1.17
CA LEU A 133 2.17 2.72 -1.57
C LEU A 133 2.09 3.67 -2.78
N PRO A 134 1.77 3.19 -3.99
CA PRO A 134 1.69 4.06 -5.17
C PRO A 134 0.45 4.95 -5.09
N VAL A 135 0.66 6.23 -4.77
CA VAL A 135 -0.42 7.23 -4.68
C VAL A 135 -0.35 8.29 -5.77
N GLU A 136 0.84 8.52 -6.33
CA GLU A 136 1.11 9.64 -7.23
C GLU A 136 1.90 9.18 -8.46
N TRP A 137 1.81 9.95 -9.55
CA TRP A 137 2.50 9.67 -10.81
C TRP A 137 4.02 9.80 -10.71
N ALA A 138 4.77 8.98 -11.43
CA ALA A 138 6.22 9.10 -11.51
C ALA A 138 6.68 10.28 -12.38
N ALA A 139 5.90 10.62 -13.42
CA ALA A 139 6.25 11.68 -14.36
C ALA A 139 5.89 13.06 -13.79
N ARG A 140 6.85 14.01 -13.84
CA ARG A 140 6.64 15.36 -13.29
C ARG A 140 5.47 16.11 -13.91
N GLU A 141 5.24 15.91 -15.20
CA GLU A 141 4.15 16.58 -15.89
C GLU A 141 2.78 16.09 -15.38
N GLU A 142 2.66 14.80 -15.10
CA GLU A 142 1.45 14.22 -14.51
C GLU A 142 1.25 14.65 -13.05
N GLN A 143 2.34 14.79 -12.29
CA GLN A 143 2.27 15.38 -10.94
C GLN A 143 1.80 16.84 -10.99
N ARG A 144 2.32 17.66 -11.92
CA ARG A 144 1.87 19.05 -12.10
C ARG A 144 0.39 19.11 -12.45
N ARG A 145 -0.09 18.23 -13.34
CA ARG A 145 -1.53 18.12 -13.65
C ARG A 145 -2.35 17.73 -12.43
N SER A 146 -1.81 16.87 -11.56
CA SER A 146 -2.48 16.47 -10.31
C SER A 146 -2.54 17.63 -9.31
N VAL A 147 -1.48 18.42 -9.19
CA VAL A 147 -1.49 19.65 -8.38
C VAL A 147 -2.48 20.66 -8.95
N ALA A 148 -2.48 20.91 -10.27
CA ALA A 148 -3.44 21.80 -10.93
C ALA A 148 -4.88 21.32 -10.74
N ALA A 149 -5.13 20.00 -10.83
CA ALA A 149 -6.43 19.41 -10.54
C ALA A 149 -6.89 19.73 -9.11
N ALA A 150 -6.02 19.59 -8.10
CA ALA A 150 -6.34 19.95 -6.73
C ALA A 150 -6.55 21.47 -6.53
N GLN A 151 -5.77 22.30 -7.22
CA GLN A 151 -5.87 23.76 -7.17
C GLN A 151 -7.15 24.29 -7.80
N GLU A 152 -7.61 23.69 -8.89
CA GLU A 152 -8.81 24.12 -9.64
C GLU A 152 -10.10 23.44 -9.15
N ALA A 153 -10.01 22.40 -8.33
CA ALA A 153 -11.17 21.66 -7.85
C ALA A 153 -12.04 22.49 -6.89
N ASN A 154 -13.34 22.53 -7.17
CA ASN A 154 -14.35 23.07 -6.25
C ASN A 154 -15.18 21.94 -5.64
N GLU A 155 -15.64 21.00 -6.47
CA GLU A 155 -16.33 19.79 -6.05
C GLU A 155 -15.40 18.57 -6.18
N VAL A 156 -15.27 17.82 -5.09
CA VAL A 156 -14.32 16.71 -4.96
C VAL A 156 -15.04 15.44 -4.51
N VAL A 157 -14.90 14.37 -5.30
CA VAL A 157 -15.37 13.04 -4.90
C VAL A 157 -14.28 12.33 -4.11
N VAL A 158 -14.57 12.00 -2.86
CA VAL A 158 -13.61 11.35 -1.95
C VAL A 158 -13.73 9.83 -1.97
N THR A 159 -12.60 9.16 -1.84
CA THR A 159 -12.50 7.69 -1.79
C THR A 159 -12.05 7.19 -0.42
N ARG A 160 -12.18 5.88 -0.17
CA ARG A 160 -11.77 5.24 1.08
C ARG A 160 -10.29 5.48 1.42
N SER A 161 -9.41 5.39 0.41
CA SER A 161 -7.97 5.56 0.57
C SER A 161 -7.60 7.01 0.90
N ALA A 162 -8.17 7.97 0.18
CA ALA A 162 -8.00 9.40 0.48
C ALA A 162 -8.51 9.78 1.87
N LEU A 163 -9.67 9.27 2.29
CA LEU A 163 -10.18 9.52 3.65
C LEU A 163 -9.26 8.95 4.73
N LYS A 164 -8.71 7.75 4.52
CA LYS A 164 -7.75 7.16 5.45
C LYS A 164 -6.54 8.08 5.64
N THR A 165 -5.93 8.51 4.54
CA THR A 165 -4.76 9.38 4.60
C THR A 165 -5.10 10.74 5.21
N ALA A 166 -6.21 11.35 4.80
CA ALA A 166 -6.63 12.64 5.32
C ALA A 166 -6.89 12.61 6.83
N ALA A 167 -7.53 11.54 7.33
CA ALA A 167 -7.73 11.33 8.76
C ALA A 167 -6.40 11.13 9.48
N ASP A 168 -5.54 10.25 8.98
CA ASP A 168 -4.21 9.96 9.55
C ASP A 168 -3.28 11.18 9.57
N ARG A 169 -3.52 12.16 8.69
CA ARG A 169 -2.77 13.42 8.58
C ARG A 169 -3.50 14.61 9.20
N ALA A 170 -4.65 14.40 9.84
CA ALA A 170 -5.48 15.47 10.41
C ALA A 170 -5.82 16.59 9.41
N LEU A 171 -6.09 16.23 8.15
CA LEU A 171 -6.44 17.14 7.04
C LEU A 171 -7.96 17.27 6.83
N LEU A 172 -8.78 16.52 7.57
CA LEU A 172 -10.23 16.46 7.37
C LEU A 172 -10.92 17.83 7.51
N ALA A 173 -10.51 18.64 8.50
CA ALA A 173 -11.07 19.98 8.68
C ALA A 173 -10.72 20.92 7.50
N GLN A 174 -9.48 20.86 7.03
CA GLN A 174 -9.00 21.63 5.90
C GLN A 174 -9.76 21.24 4.63
N LEU A 175 -10.02 19.94 4.41
CA LEU A 175 -10.79 19.46 3.27
C LEU A 175 -12.22 20.02 3.29
N ALA A 176 -12.92 19.90 4.41
CA ALA A 176 -14.31 20.37 4.55
C ALA A 176 -14.43 21.90 4.37
N GLY A 177 -13.42 22.66 4.80
CA GLY A 177 -13.39 24.12 4.60
C GLY A 177 -12.99 24.56 3.20
N THR A 178 -12.39 23.69 2.39
CA THR A 178 -11.77 24.05 1.11
C THR A 178 -12.58 23.58 -0.11
N PHE A 179 -13.32 22.48 0.02
CA PHE A 179 -14.01 21.83 -1.11
C PHE A 179 -15.46 21.52 -0.75
N THR A 180 -16.32 21.49 -1.77
CA THR A 180 -17.59 20.79 -1.69
C THR A 180 -17.31 19.29 -1.86
N LEU A 181 -17.39 18.55 -0.76
CA LEU A 181 -17.07 17.13 -0.73
C LEU A 181 -18.28 16.29 -1.11
N VAL A 182 -18.08 15.32 -1.98
CA VAL A 182 -19.07 14.32 -2.38
C VAL A 182 -18.50 12.95 -2.06
N ALA A 183 -19.33 12.05 -1.52
CA ALA A 183 -18.93 10.68 -1.24
C ALA A 183 -19.99 9.70 -1.77
N PRO A 184 -19.58 8.54 -2.33
CA PRO A 184 -20.53 7.49 -2.67
C PRO A 184 -21.28 6.99 -1.43
N ALA A 185 -22.58 6.74 -1.54
CA ALA A 185 -23.37 6.11 -0.48
C ALA A 185 -22.83 4.71 -0.11
N SER A 186 -22.22 4.01 -1.07
CA SER A 186 -21.53 2.73 -0.82
C SER A 186 -20.29 2.89 0.07
N LEU A 187 -19.55 4.00 -0.02
CA LEU A 187 -18.44 4.30 0.90
C LEU A 187 -18.94 4.52 2.33
N PHE A 188 -20.06 5.23 2.49
CA PHE A 188 -20.68 5.42 3.80
C PHE A 188 -21.11 4.08 4.43
N ASN A 189 -21.73 3.20 3.63
CA ASN A 189 -22.11 1.86 4.10
C ASN A 189 -20.88 1.01 4.48
N GLU A 190 -19.81 1.05 3.67
CA GLU A 190 -18.55 0.37 3.97
C GLU A 190 -17.96 0.85 5.30
N LEU A 191 -17.94 2.17 5.56
CA LEU A 191 -17.46 2.73 6.83
C LEU A 191 -18.35 2.35 8.02
N ARG A 192 -19.67 2.22 7.83
CA ARG A 192 -20.58 1.71 8.86
C ARG A 192 -20.28 0.26 9.20
N ASP A 193 -20.03 -0.58 8.20
CA ASP A 193 -19.66 -1.98 8.40
C ASP A 193 -18.30 -2.09 9.12
N GLN A 194 -17.32 -1.26 8.75
CA GLN A 194 -16.04 -1.18 9.45
C GLN A 194 -16.18 -0.73 10.90
N LEU A 195 -17.07 0.21 11.21
CA LEU A 195 -17.36 0.61 12.58
C LEU A 195 -17.94 -0.56 13.39
N ARG A 196 -18.91 -1.30 12.83
CA ARG A 196 -19.48 -2.48 13.50
C ARG A 196 -18.43 -3.57 13.73
N GLU A 197 -17.53 -3.79 12.78
CA GLU A 197 -16.42 -4.73 12.94
C GLU A 197 -15.49 -4.28 14.07
N ALA A 198 -15.12 -3.00 14.11
CA ALA A 198 -14.28 -2.46 15.18
C ALA A 198 -14.94 -2.57 16.58
N GLU A 199 -16.25 -2.34 16.69
CA GLU A 199 -17.01 -2.54 17.93
C GLU A 199 -16.98 -4.03 18.37
N ALA A 200 -17.14 -4.93 17.40
CA ALA A 200 -17.07 -6.36 17.66
C ALA A 200 -15.64 -6.83 18.04
N ASP A 201 -14.61 -6.24 17.44
CA ASP A 201 -13.20 -6.51 17.74
C ASP A 201 -12.83 -6.05 19.15
N VAL A 202 -13.26 -4.86 19.58
CA VAL A 202 -13.05 -4.38 20.96
C VAL A 202 -13.65 -5.35 21.98
N THR A 203 -14.78 -5.97 21.65
CA THR A 203 -15.48 -6.90 22.55
C THR A 203 -14.84 -8.29 22.57
N ARG A 204 -14.41 -8.80 21.42
CA ARG A 204 -13.95 -10.20 21.27
C ARG A 204 -12.42 -10.36 21.23
N GLY A 205 -11.68 -9.27 21.08
CA GLY A 205 -10.28 -9.31 20.69
C GLY A 205 -10.12 -9.64 19.21
N ARG A 206 -8.92 -9.43 18.66
CA ARG A 206 -8.61 -9.67 17.24
C ARG A 206 -7.18 -10.13 17.06
N ALA A 207 -6.96 -11.10 16.18
CA ALA A 207 -5.63 -11.38 15.66
C ALA A 207 -5.29 -10.37 14.56
N VAL A 208 -4.20 -9.63 14.74
CA VAL A 208 -3.71 -8.64 13.77
C VAL A 208 -2.42 -9.16 13.17
N LEU A 209 -2.27 -9.01 11.85
CA LEU A 209 -1.01 -9.29 11.17
C LEU A 209 0.01 -8.21 11.54
N THR A 210 1.15 -8.61 12.09
CA THR A 210 2.26 -7.70 12.43
C THR A 210 3.48 -8.04 11.59
N GLY A 211 4.19 -7.01 11.12
CA GLY A 211 5.50 -7.19 10.50
C GLY A 211 6.58 -7.34 11.56
N GLY A 212 7.16 -8.54 11.71
CA GLY A 212 8.31 -8.80 12.57
C GLY A 212 9.61 -8.96 11.78
N GLY A 213 10.74 -8.96 12.48
CA GLY A 213 12.08 -9.09 11.90
C GLY A 213 12.32 -10.34 11.04
N ILE A 214 11.45 -11.35 11.17
CA ILE A 214 11.49 -12.62 10.43
C ILE A 214 10.10 -12.88 9.79
N GLY A 215 9.51 -11.87 9.13
CA GLY A 215 8.26 -12.01 8.36
C GLY A 215 6.97 -11.58 9.06
N LEU A 216 5.82 -12.01 8.52
CA LEU A 216 4.49 -11.70 9.05
C LEU A 216 4.21 -12.58 10.28
N GLY A 217 4.06 -11.95 11.44
CA GLY A 217 3.51 -12.56 12.65
C GLY A 217 2.03 -12.24 12.81
N THR A 218 1.36 -12.95 13.71
CA THR A 218 0.02 -12.59 14.18
C THR A 218 0.12 -12.20 15.65
N GLU A 219 -0.23 -10.97 15.97
CA GLU A 219 -0.40 -10.50 17.35
C GLU A 219 -1.87 -10.67 17.74
N ALA A 220 -2.14 -11.46 18.77
CA ALA A 220 -3.47 -11.54 19.34
C ALA A 220 -3.69 -10.34 20.27
N LEU A 221 -4.50 -9.38 19.82
CA LEU A 221 -4.94 -8.28 20.64
C LEU A 221 -6.13 -8.72 21.52
N PRO A 222 -6.03 -8.66 22.86
CA PRO A 222 -7.14 -9.00 23.72
C PRO A 222 -8.28 -7.99 23.57
N ALA A 223 -9.48 -8.42 23.97
CA ALA A 223 -10.64 -7.54 24.12
C ALA A 223 -10.29 -6.33 25.01
N GLY A 224 -10.80 -5.16 24.64
CA GLY A 224 -10.53 -3.91 25.35
C GLY A 224 -9.09 -3.38 25.21
N SER A 225 -8.25 -3.95 24.34
CA SER A 225 -6.89 -3.45 24.14
C SER A 225 -6.89 -1.99 23.64
N PRO A 226 -5.95 -1.14 24.08
CA PRO A 226 -5.87 0.26 23.66
C PRO A 226 -5.84 0.45 22.15
N ARG A 227 -5.14 -0.42 21.41
CA ARG A 227 -5.07 -0.36 19.93
C ARG A 227 -6.42 -0.60 19.26
N LEU A 228 -7.25 -1.50 19.80
CA LEU A 228 -8.60 -1.74 19.27
C LEU A 228 -9.54 -0.57 19.60
N LEU A 229 -9.39 0.04 20.78
CA LEU A 229 -10.14 1.25 21.14
C LEU A 229 -9.74 2.44 20.24
N GLU A 230 -8.44 2.66 20.00
CA GLU A 230 -7.96 3.68 19.07
C GLU A 230 -8.51 3.49 17.66
N ARG A 231 -8.55 2.23 17.18
CA ARG A 231 -9.14 1.89 15.88
C ARG A 231 -10.64 2.18 15.84
N LEU A 232 -11.37 1.82 16.90
CA LEU A 232 -12.80 2.09 17.03
C LEU A 232 -13.08 3.59 16.98
N GLU A 233 -12.36 4.39 17.78
CA GLU A 233 -12.52 5.84 17.82
C GLU A 233 -12.14 6.48 16.48
N ALA A 234 -11.08 6.02 15.82
CA ALA A 234 -10.73 6.48 14.48
C ALA A 234 -11.83 6.18 13.45
N ALA A 235 -12.40 4.97 13.45
CA ALA A 235 -13.49 4.60 12.56
C ALA A 235 -14.75 5.46 12.81
N ARG A 236 -15.10 5.65 14.09
CA ARG A 236 -16.23 6.49 14.51
C ARG A 236 -16.05 7.95 14.07
N ALA A 237 -14.85 8.50 14.27
CA ALA A 237 -14.52 9.87 13.91
C ALA A 237 -14.62 10.10 12.39
N VAL A 238 -14.09 9.19 11.58
CA VAL A 238 -14.14 9.29 10.11
C VAL A 238 -15.58 9.18 9.60
N LEU A 239 -16.36 8.22 10.10
CA LEU A 239 -17.75 8.06 9.70
C LEU A 239 -18.59 9.30 10.05
N SER A 240 -18.47 9.79 11.29
CA SER A 240 -19.19 10.97 11.76
C SER A 240 -18.79 12.22 10.98
N TRP A 241 -17.49 12.38 10.69
CA TRP A 241 -17.02 13.49 9.87
C TRP A 241 -17.59 13.44 8.45
N LEU A 242 -17.64 12.25 7.83
CA LEU A 242 -18.15 12.08 6.48
C LEU A 242 -19.65 12.43 6.38
N GLU A 243 -20.44 12.02 7.38
CA GLU A 243 -21.87 12.31 7.47
C GLU A 243 -22.18 13.80 7.52
N VAL A 244 -21.33 14.58 8.21
CA VAL A 244 -21.53 16.03 8.38
C VAL A 244 -20.90 16.84 7.24
N SER A 245 -19.77 16.39 6.70
CA SER A 245 -18.91 17.23 5.86
C SER A 245 -19.03 16.94 4.37
N ALA A 246 -19.65 15.81 3.98
CA ALA A 246 -19.78 15.42 2.58
C ALA A 246 -21.24 15.17 2.18
N ARG A 247 -21.58 15.51 0.94
CA ARG A 247 -22.84 15.14 0.30
C ARG A 247 -22.76 13.65 -0.10
N LEU A 248 -23.62 12.82 0.50
CA LEU A 248 -23.71 11.41 0.17
C LEU A 248 -24.57 11.23 -1.08
N GLU A 249 -23.99 10.67 -2.14
CA GLU A 249 -24.68 10.45 -3.42
C GLU A 249 -24.80 8.95 -3.73
N PRO A 250 -25.98 8.48 -4.19
CA PRO A 250 -26.13 7.11 -4.68
C PRO A 250 -25.39 6.94 -6.01
N ARG A 251 -25.19 5.70 -6.44
CA ARG A 251 -24.67 5.42 -7.79
C ARG A 251 -25.62 6.04 -8.84
N PRO A 252 -25.11 6.81 -9.82
CA PRO A 252 -25.93 7.43 -10.85
C PRO A 252 -26.79 6.42 -11.61
N LEU A 253 -28.06 6.74 -11.83
CA LEU A 253 -29.01 5.84 -12.52
C LEU A 253 -28.57 5.49 -13.96
N LEU A 254 -27.92 6.42 -14.66
CA LEU A 254 -27.38 6.19 -16.00
C LEU A 254 -26.30 5.10 -16.00
N ALA A 255 -25.49 5.01 -14.94
CA ALA A 255 -24.49 3.96 -14.80
C ALA A 255 -25.14 2.60 -14.53
N LEU A 256 -26.28 2.56 -13.83
CA LEU A 256 -27.04 1.32 -13.61
C LEU A 256 -27.72 0.78 -14.87
N GLN A 257 -28.16 1.68 -15.75
CA GLN A 257 -28.86 1.31 -16.99
C GLN A 257 -27.90 0.89 -18.12
N ALA A 258 -26.67 1.42 -18.10
CA ALA A 258 -25.65 1.13 -19.11
C ALA A 258 -24.71 -0.02 -18.73
N ALA A 259 -24.80 -0.55 -17.49
CA ALA A 259 -23.88 -1.57 -16.99
C ALA A 259 -23.96 -2.86 -17.81
N ALA A 260 -22.98 -3.04 -18.69
CA ALA A 260 -22.67 -4.34 -19.26
C ALA A 260 -22.19 -5.29 -18.14
N PRO A 261 -22.31 -6.62 -18.30
CA PRO A 261 -21.83 -7.59 -17.32
C PRO A 261 -20.39 -7.32 -16.86
N ASP A 262 -19.53 -6.93 -17.81
CA ASP A 262 -18.12 -6.59 -17.58
C ASP A 262 -17.94 -5.37 -16.64
N GLU A 263 -18.88 -4.43 -16.60
CA GLU A 263 -18.81 -3.26 -15.73
C GLU A 263 -19.15 -3.60 -14.27
N GLU A 264 -20.07 -4.53 -14.04
CA GLU A 264 -20.38 -5.00 -12.68
C GLU A 264 -19.29 -5.94 -12.16
N GLU A 265 -18.67 -6.75 -13.03
CA GLU A 265 -17.46 -7.51 -12.70
C GLU A 265 -16.31 -6.59 -12.31
N LEU A 266 -16.08 -5.50 -13.07
CA LEU A 266 -15.08 -4.50 -12.72
C LEU A 266 -15.40 -3.82 -11.39
N ARG A 267 -16.67 -3.50 -11.13
CA ARG A 267 -17.13 -2.90 -9.89
C ARG A 267 -16.87 -3.79 -8.68
N ASP A 268 -17.14 -5.08 -8.80
CA ASP A 268 -16.77 -6.02 -7.75
C ASP A 268 -15.25 -6.08 -7.61
N PHE A 269 -14.51 -6.16 -8.71
CA PHE A 269 -13.04 -6.24 -8.76
C PHE A 269 -12.30 -5.10 -8.05
N ILE A 270 -12.70 -3.85 -8.32
CA ILE A 270 -12.05 -2.66 -7.73
C ILE A 270 -12.69 -2.19 -6.42
N GLY A 271 -13.78 -2.83 -6.00
CA GLY A 271 -14.56 -2.46 -4.84
C GLY A 271 -15.68 -1.47 -5.16
N LYS A 272 -16.84 -1.70 -4.55
CA LYS A 272 -18.08 -0.95 -4.81
C LYS A 272 -17.93 0.55 -4.56
N SER A 273 -17.30 0.94 -3.45
CA SER A 273 -17.08 2.35 -3.10
C SER A 273 -16.16 3.05 -4.09
N SER A 274 -15.08 2.40 -4.52
CA SER A 274 -14.16 2.90 -5.54
C SER A 274 -14.83 3.04 -6.90
N ALA A 275 -15.56 2.03 -7.35
CA ALA A 275 -16.29 2.06 -8.62
C ALA A 275 -17.37 3.14 -8.66
N ASP A 276 -18.19 3.21 -7.60
CA ASP A 276 -19.25 4.21 -7.49
C ASP A 276 -18.65 5.64 -7.43
N ALA A 277 -17.44 5.82 -6.86
CA ALA A 277 -16.72 7.09 -6.92
C ALA A 277 -16.32 7.46 -8.34
N LEU A 278 -15.82 6.52 -9.15
CA LEU A 278 -15.52 6.77 -10.57
C LEU A 278 -16.78 7.18 -11.35
N ASP A 279 -17.91 6.50 -11.11
CA ASP A 279 -19.18 6.82 -11.76
C ASP A 279 -19.68 8.21 -11.36
N LEU A 280 -19.60 8.57 -10.08
CA LEU A 280 -19.97 9.90 -9.59
C LEU A 280 -19.11 11.00 -10.19
N VAL A 281 -17.81 10.79 -10.28
CA VAL A 281 -16.89 11.76 -10.89
C VAL A 281 -17.27 12.03 -12.34
N LYS A 282 -17.58 10.98 -13.12
CA LYS A 282 -18.03 11.12 -14.52
C LYS A 282 -19.38 11.83 -14.62
N HIS A 283 -20.31 11.49 -13.73
CA HIS A 283 -21.65 12.05 -13.73
C HIS A 283 -21.69 13.54 -13.35
N LEU A 284 -20.91 13.92 -12.33
CA LEU A 284 -20.88 15.29 -11.81
C LEU A 284 -19.87 16.19 -12.51
N GLY A 285 -18.93 15.63 -13.28
CA GLY A 285 -17.79 16.39 -13.80
C GLY A 285 -16.84 16.87 -12.70
N ALA A 286 -16.88 16.22 -11.54
CA ALA A 286 -16.09 16.56 -10.36
C ALA A 286 -14.63 16.09 -10.47
N THR A 287 -13.82 16.40 -9.45
CA THR A 287 -12.43 15.91 -9.36
C THR A 287 -12.34 14.74 -8.39
N LEU A 288 -11.65 13.65 -8.78
CA LEU A 288 -11.41 12.50 -7.89
C LEU A 288 -10.26 12.78 -6.92
N TYR A 289 -10.49 12.58 -5.63
CA TYR A 289 -9.44 12.51 -4.62
C TYR A 289 -9.22 11.07 -4.16
N ALA A 290 -8.04 10.53 -4.47
CA ALA A 290 -7.67 9.15 -4.15
C ALA A 290 -6.17 8.99 -3.87
N ASP A 291 -5.84 8.26 -2.79
CA ASP A 291 -4.49 7.75 -2.52
C ASP A 291 -4.36 6.31 -2.98
N ASP A 292 -4.74 6.10 -4.23
CA ASP A 292 -4.67 4.84 -4.95
C ASP A 292 -4.41 5.16 -6.42
N LEU A 293 -3.14 5.05 -6.83
CA LEU A 293 -2.76 5.35 -8.21
C LEU A 293 -3.43 4.39 -9.20
N GLY A 294 -3.65 3.13 -8.81
CA GLY A 294 -4.30 2.15 -9.68
C GLY A 294 -5.74 2.53 -9.98
N LEU A 295 -6.49 2.99 -8.97
CA LEU A 295 -7.84 3.53 -9.18
C LEU A 295 -7.82 4.78 -10.07
N ARG A 296 -6.88 5.71 -9.83
CA ARG A 296 -6.75 6.94 -10.62
C ARG A 296 -6.44 6.65 -12.09
N ARG A 297 -5.65 5.60 -12.39
CA ARG A 297 -5.33 5.18 -13.77
C ARG A 297 -6.57 4.81 -14.58
N LEU A 298 -7.59 4.22 -13.96
CA LEU A 298 -8.84 3.86 -14.64
C LEU A 298 -9.62 5.08 -15.17
N LEU A 299 -9.38 6.28 -14.61
CA LEU A 299 -9.94 7.52 -15.16
C LEU A 299 -9.20 8.01 -16.40
N PHE A 300 -7.89 7.75 -16.51
CA PHE A 300 -7.06 8.25 -17.59
C PHE A 300 -7.21 7.46 -18.89
N GLU A 301 -7.53 6.17 -18.80
CA GLU A 301 -7.70 5.30 -19.96
C GLU A 301 -8.98 5.60 -20.76
N GLN A 302 -9.93 6.31 -20.14
CA GLN A 302 -11.13 6.80 -20.80
C GLN A 302 -10.89 8.28 -21.14
N ALA A 303 -10.94 8.65 -22.42
CA ALA A 303 -10.51 9.94 -23.01
C ALA A 303 -11.23 11.23 -22.52
N ASN A 304 -11.75 11.25 -21.29
CA ASN A 304 -12.45 12.36 -20.68
C ASN A 304 -11.51 13.29 -19.91
N GLN A 305 -11.94 14.55 -19.80
CA GLN A 305 -11.34 15.66 -19.04
C GLN A 305 -11.34 15.42 -17.51
N THR A 306 -11.48 14.18 -17.07
CA THR A 306 -11.69 13.83 -15.67
C THR A 306 -10.40 13.99 -14.88
N ARG A 307 -10.47 14.86 -13.87
CA ARG A 307 -9.30 15.27 -13.10
C ARG A 307 -9.19 14.40 -11.85
N SER A 308 -7.95 14.11 -11.42
CA SER A 308 -7.71 13.44 -10.15
C SER A 308 -6.42 13.89 -9.46
N PHE A 309 -6.40 13.82 -8.13
CA PHE A 309 -5.22 14.12 -7.33
C PHE A 309 -5.09 13.17 -6.12
N SER A 310 -3.87 13.04 -5.62
CA SER A 310 -3.55 12.34 -4.36
C SER A 310 -3.29 13.33 -3.23
N THR A 311 -3.08 12.84 -2.00
CA THR A 311 -2.66 13.68 -0.88
C THR A 311 -1.33 14.38 -1.18
N VAL A 312 -0.40 13.74 -1.90
CA VAL A 312 0.89 14.34 -2.26
C VAL A 312 0.69 15.60 -3.12
N SER A 313 -0.28 15.59 -4.03
CA SER A 313 -0.62 16.74 -4.86
C SER A 313 -1.59 17.72 -4.20
N LEU A 314 -2.40 17.27 -3.24
CA LEU A 314 -3.29 18.11 -2.44
C LEU A 314 -2.49 19.09 -1.57
N LEU A 315 -1.43 18.63 -0.93
CA LEU A 315 -0.66 19.45 0.02
C LEU A 315 -0.16 20.78 -0.59
N PRO A 316 0.52 20.81 -1.75
CA PRO A 316 0.93 22.07 -2.36
C PRO A 316 -0.28 22.92 -2.78
N ALA A 317 -1.40 22.31 -3.21
CA ALA A 317 -2.61 23.06 -3.52
C ALA A 317 -3.21 23.76 -2.28
N LEU A 318 -3.18 23.11 -1.11
CA LEU A 318 -3.63 23.72 0.14
C LEU A 318 -2.72 24.86 0.60
N VAL A 319 -1.42 24.81 0.31
CA VAL A 319 -0.50 25.93 0.56
C VAL A 319 -0.84 27.12 -0.34
N GLU A 320 -1.02 26.89 -1.63
CA GLU A 320 -1.37 27.94 -2.59
C GLU A 320 -2.74 28.58 -2.29
N ARG A 321 -3.65 27.81 -1.69
CA ARG A 321 -4.95 28.31 -1.19
C ARG A 321 -4.87 28.99 0.18
N GLY A 322 -3.69 29.07 0.79
CA GLY A 322 -3.49 29.68 2.12
C GLY A 322 -4.10 28.89 3.28
N VAL A 323 -4.46 27.62 3.07
CA VAL A 323 -5.06 26.74 4.07
C VAL A 323 -3.98 26.07 4.93
N LEU A 324 -2.83 25.79 4.34
CA LEU A 324 -1.65 25.29 5.04
C LEU A 324 -0.48 26.27 4.90
N THR A 325 0.30 26.37 5.95
CA THR A 325 1.62 27.00 5.87
C THR A 325 2.62 26.09 5.16
N ARG A 326 3.74 26.67 4.69
CA ARG A 326 4.84 25.89 4.09
C ARG A 326 5.42 24.87 5.07
N GLU A 327 5.50 25.21 6.35
CA GLU A 327 6.02 24.31 7.38
C GLU A 327 5.10 23.11 7.62
N GLU A 328 3.77 23.34 7.67
CA GLU A 328 2.79 22.26 7.77
C GLU A 328 2.84 21.34 6.56
N HIS A 329 2.96 21.91 5.35
CA HIS A 329 3.17 21.15 4.12
C HIS A 329 4.36 20.20 4.20
N GLU A 330 5.55 20.69 4.57
CA GLU A 330 6.73 19.83 4.69
C GLU A 330 6.56 18.78 5.79
N ARG A 331 5.93 19.12 6.92
CA ARG A 331 5.62 18.17 7.98
C ARG A 331 4.71 17.04 7.49
N HIS A 332 3.66 17.36 6.73
CA HIS A 332 2.76 16.35 6.17
C HIS A 332 3.48 15.48 5.13
N LEU A 333 4.28 16.08 4.23
CA LEU A 333 5.08 15.32 3.26
C LEU A 333 6.07 14.38 3.94
N LEU A 334 6.82 14.83 4.95
CA LEU A 334 7.73 13.97 5.69
C LEU A 334 7.00 12.81 6.38
N ALA A 335 5.80 13.05 6.91
CA ALA A 335 4.97 11.99 7.48
C ALA A 335 4.51 10.97 6.43
N LEU A 336 4.23 11.39 5.18
CA LEU A 336 3.93 10.50 4.06
C LEU A 336 5.17 9.71 3.61
N VAL A 337 6.33 10.36 3.55
CA VAL A 337 7.62 9.72 3.23
C VAL A 337 7.96 8.65 4.27
N GLY A 338 7.83 8.98 5.56
CA GLY A 338 8.03 8.02 6.67
C GLY A 338 7.09 6.82 6.56
N ARG A 339 5.87 7.06 6.07
CA ARG A 339 4.86 6.04 5.74
C ARG A 339 5.00 5.44 4.34
N ARG A 340 6.15 5.61 3.67
CA ARG A 340 6.47 4.91 2.42
C ARG A 340 5.46 5.18 1.29
N TYR A 341 4.83 6.35 1.26
CA TYR A 341 4.04 6.79 0.11
C TYR A 341 4.98 7.02 -1.08
N ALA A 342 4.67 6.43 -2.22
CA ALA A 342 5.52 6.48 -3.40
C ALA A 342 5.41 7.83 -4.13
N MET A 343 6.44 8.13 -4.91
CA MET A 343 6.49 9.25 -5.86
C MET A 343 6.44 10.66 -5.23
N VAL A 344 6.82 10.80 -3.96
CA VAL A 344 7.12 12.11 -3.37
C VAL A 344 8.43 12.65 -3.96
N LEU A 345 8.39 13.85 -4.56
CA LEU A 345 9.58 14.47 -5.13
C LEU A 345 10.52 15.01 -4.05
N PRO A 346 11.85 14.75 -4.14
CA PRO A 346 12.84 15.29 -3.22
C PRO A 346 13.11 16.77 -3.53
N THR A 347 12.24 17.66 -3.07
CA THR A 347 12.49 19.11 -3.17
C THR A 347 13.57 19.53 -2.17
N ARG A 348 14.21 20.67 -2.45
CA ARG A 348 15.18 21.27 -1.52
C ARG A 348 14.55 21.48 -0.14
N ASP A 349 13.35 22.03 -0.10
CA ASP A 349 12.68 22.40 1.15
C ASP A 349 12.27 21.16 1.96
N LEU A 350 11.85 20.08 1.30
CA LEU A 350 11.56 18.80 1.97
C LEU A 350 12.79 18.23 2.66
N LEU A 351 13.94 18.21 1.97
CA LEU A 351 15.19 17.69 2.53
C LEU A 351 15.74 18.60 3.64
N ILE A 352 15.61 19.92 3.51
CA ILE A 352 15.92 20.86 4.59
C ILE A 352 15.02 20.60 5.80
N ALA A 353 13.71 20.42 5.59
CA ALA A 353 12.78 20.11 6.67
C ALA A 353 13.13 18.79 7.36
N ALA A 354 13.54 17.76 6.62
CA ALA A 354 14.04 16.51 7.19
C ALA A 354 15.25 16.75 8.10
N VAL A 355 16.24 17.52 7.63
CA VAL A 355 17.45 17.84 8.41
C VAL A 355 17.13 18.67 9.65
N ARG A 356 16.24 19.66 9.56
CA ARG A 356 15.80 20.46 10.72
C ARG A 356 15.15 19.60 11.81
N ARG A 357 14.48 18.52 11.40
CA ARG A 357 13.78 17.59 12.30
C ARG A 357 14.63 16.35 12.63
N TRP A 358 15.95 16.47 12.56
CA TRP A 358 16.86 15.37 12.86
C TRP A 358 16.60 14.72 14.23
N SER A 359 16.28 15.51 15.26
CA SER A 359 15.94 15.02 16.60
C SER A 359 14.69 14.15 16.61
N ASP A 360 13.67 14.52 15.84
CA ASP A 360 12.37 13.85 15.82
C ASP A 360 12.40 12.60 14.94
N LEU A 361 13.05 12.70 13.78
CA LEU A 361 13.08 11.65 12.75
C LEU A 361 14.22 10.64 12.97
N GLY A 362 15.27 11.05 13.67
CA GLY A 362 16.51 10.31 13.79
C GLY A 362 17.24 10.11 12.46
N ARG A 363 18.40 9.43 12.51
CA ARG A 363 19.23 9.14 11.33
C ARG A 363 18.45 8.41 10.23
N ASN A 364 17.60 7.46 10.62
CA ASN A 364 16.86 6.61 9.67
C ASN A 364 15.75 7.38 8.94
N GLY A 365 14.97 8.21 9.63
CA GLY A 365 13.91 8.99 9.00
C GLY A 365 14.47 10.06 8.05
N VAL A 366 15.58 10.69 8.42
CA VAL A 366 16.28 11.61 7.51
C VAL A 366 16.85 10.85 6.32
N ALA A 367 17.53 9.71 6.53
CA ALA A 367 18.03 8.89 5.43
C ALA A 367 16.91 8.44 4.46
N GLN A 368 15.73 8.10 4.97
CA GLN A 368 14.57 7.76 4.15
C GLN A 368 14.11 8.92 3.27
N SER A 369 14.21 10.16 3.76
CA SER A 369 13.92 11.35 2.95
C SER A 369 14.95 11.56 1.85
N PHE A 370 16.24 11.35 2.15
CA PHE A 370 17.31 11.42 1.14
C PHE A 370 17.27 10.26 0.14
N ALA A 371 16.70 9.10 0.50
CA ALA A 371 16.51 7.98 -0.42
C ALA A 371 15.64 8.33 -1.64
N LEU A 372 14.76 9.34 -1.51
CA LEU A 372 13.95 9.87 -2.61
C LEU A 372 14.81 10.45 -3.76
N LEU A 373 16.06 10.84 -3.50
CA LEU A 373 16.98 11.33 -4.53
C LEU A 373 17.31 10.26 -5.58
N GLY A 374 17.26 8.98 -5.24
CA GLY A 374 17.35 7.86 -6.19
C GLY A 374 16.01 7.44 -6.77
N GLY A 375 14.92 8.14 -6.42
CA GLY A 375 13.57 7.80 -6.84
C GLY A 375 13.32 7.98 -8.33
N PRO A 376 12.22 7.39 -8.84
CA PRO A 376 11.69 7.74 -10.16
C PRO A 376 11.26 9.23 -10.20
N GLY A 377 11.26 9.84 -11.39
CA GLY A 377 10.82 11.23 -11.57
C GLY A 377 11.86 12.34 -11.34
N ILE A 378 13.09 11.97 -10.93
CA ILE A 378 14.24 12.87 -10.84
C ILE A 378 15.44 12.33 -11.64
N THR A 379 16.20 13.23 -12.26
CA THR A 379 17.46 12.91 -12.95
C THR A 379 18.65 12.97 -12.00
N ALA A 380 19.74 12.27 -12.30
CA ALA A 380 20.95 12.29 -11.47
C ALA A 380 21.52 13.70 -11.27
N GLY A 381 21.46 14.55 -12.32
CA GLY A 381 21.93 15.93 -12.25
C GLY A 381 21.05 16.82 -11.37
N GLU A 382 19.72 16.62 -11.41
CA GLU A 382 18.81 17.34 -10.52
C GLU A 382 18.96 16.90 -9.07
N ALA A 383 19.10 15.59 -8.82
CA ALA A 383 19.36 15.07 -7.48
C ALA A 383 20.66 15.66 -6.90
N ALA A 384 21.72 15.74 -7.72
CA ALA A 384 22.97 16.38 -7.33
C ALA A 384 22.82 17.88 -7.04
N ARG A 385 22.09 18.63 -7.88
CA ARG A 385 21.81 20.06 -7.63
C ARG A 385 20.98 20.27 -6.36
N THR A 386 19.91 19.52 -6.16
CA THR A 386 19.12 19.58 -4.91
C THR A 386 20.03 19.30 -3.71
N THR A 387 20.88 18.28 -3.79
CA THR A 387 21.84 17.95 -2.73
C THR A 387 22.78 19.12 -2.43
N ALA A 388 23.37 19.73 -3.46
CA ALA A 388 24.26 20.87 -3.31
C ALA A 388 23.56 22.08 -2.67
N GLN A 389 22.30 22.34 -3.03
CA GLN A 389 21.49 23.40 -2.42
C GLN A 389 21.17 23.14 -0.95
N VAL A 390 20.90 21.88 -0.56
CA VAL A 390 20.70 21.50 0.84
C VAL A 390 22.00 21.65 1.64
N ILE A 391 23.14 21.27 1.06
CA ILE A 391 24.45 21.47 1.70
C ILE A 391 24.74 22.96 1.89
N ARG A 392 24.49 23.78 0.87
CA ARG A 392 24.63 25.24 0.96
C ARG A 392 23.78 25.82 2.08
N TRP A 393 22.51 25.39 2.18
CA TRP A 393 21.65 25.79 3.28
C TRP A 393 22.25 25.37 4.64
N LEU A 394 22.72 24.13 4.76
CA LEU A 394 23.28 23.61 6.01
C LEU A 394 24.49 24.41 6.50
N VAL A 395 25.44 24.72 5.61
CA VAL A 395 26.68 25.43 5.98
C VAL A 395 26.47 26.92 6.25
N THR A 396 25.35 27.48 5.77
CA THR A 396 24.97 28.87 6.03
C THR A 396 23.97 29.01 7.18
N ALA A 397 23.51 27.89 7.74
CA ALA A 397 22.60 27.89 8.87
C ALA A 397 23.32 28.33 10.15
N PRO A 398 22.64 29.06 11.06
CA PRO A 398 23.26 29.55 12.30
C PRO A 398 23.60 28.44 13.31
N LEU A 399 22.99 27.26 13.16
CA LEU A 399 23.20 26.11 14.03
C LEU A 399 23.39 24.86 13.16
N GLU A 400 24.50 24.16 13.39
CA GLU A 400 24.79 22.88 12.75
C GLU A 400 24.05 21.76 13.48
N VAL A 401 22.94 21.30 12.90
CA VAL A 401 22.14 20.18 13.44
C VAL A 401 22.73 18.83 13.03
N VAL A 402 23.43 18.79 11.89
CA VAL A 402 24.05 17.58 11.33
C VAL A 402 25.29 17.99 10.55
N SER A 403 26.32 17.13 10.52
CA SER A 403 27.52 17.43 9.73
C SER A 403 27.28 17.38 8.22
N THR A 404 27.95 18.27 7.49
CA THR A 404 27.98 18.26 6.01
C THR A 404 28.35 16.89 5.46
N GLY A 405 29.35 16.22 6.04
CA GLY A 405 29.77 14.90 5.59
C GLY A 405 28.69 13.83 5.74
N THR A 406 27.88 13.89 6.79
CA THR A 406 26.74 12.98 6.99
C THR A 406 25.65 13.20 5.94
N VAL A 407 25.30 14.47 5.65
CA VAL A 407 24.29 14.79 4.61
C VAL A 407 24.77 14.36 3.23
N VAL A 408 26.03 14.60 2.88
CA VAL A 408 26.62 14.15 1.61
C VAL A 408 26.54 12.62 1.49
N ARG A 409 26.89 11.88 2.56
CA ARG A 409 26.77 10.41 2.56
C ARG A 409 25.33 9.94 2.36
N MET A 410 24.37 10.52 3.08
CA MET A 410 22.94 10.17 2.92
C MET A 410 22.45 10.41 1.50
N ALA A 411 22.81 11.55 0.91
CA ALA A 411 22.45 11.88 -0.46
C ALA A 411 23.08 10.91 -1.47
N LEU A 412 24.38 10.61 -1.33
CA LEU A 412 25.08 9.66 -2.20
C LEU A 412 24.52 8.24 -2.09
N THR A 413 24.23 7.77 -0.87
CA THR A 413 23.56 6.48 -0.64
C THR A 413 22.19 6.47 -1.32
N GLY A 414 21.37 7.50 -1.11
CA GLY A 414 20.05 7.61 -1.74
C GLY A 414 20.12 7.59 -3.27
N MET A 415 21.02 8.39 -3.87
CA MET A 415 21.23 8.41 -5.32
C MET A 415 21.78 7.08 -5.87
N SER A 416 22.66 6.41 -5.12
CA SER A 416 23.30 5.15 -5.53
C SER A 416 22.34 3.97 -5.62
N ALA A 417 21.14 4.09 -5.05
CA ALA A 417 20.07 3.11 -5.24
C ALA A 417 19.64 2.97 -6.71
N ARG A 418 19.90 4.00 -7.55
CA ARG A 418 19.51 4.02 -8.97
C ARG A 418 20.65 4.24 -9.95
N TRP A 419 21.64 5.06 -9.61
CA TRP A 419 22.73 5.39 -10.52
C TRP A 419 24.09 4.90 -10.01
N PRO A 420 25.05 4.62 -10.91
CA PRO A 420 26.38 4.17 -10.50
C PRO A 420 27.05 5.16 -9.54
N THR A 421 27.61 4.63 -8.45
CA THR A 421 28.32 5.39 -7.42
C THR A 421 29.33 6.42 -7.98
N PRO A 422 30.19 6.11 -8.96
CA PRO A 422 31.12 7.09 -9.54
C PRO A 422 30.41 8.28 -10.20
N LEU A 423 29.26 8.05 -10.83
CA LEU A 423 28.46 9.10 -11.46
C LEU A 423 27.86 10.02 -10.39
N CYS A 424 27.25 9.45 -9.34
CA CYS A 424 26.69 10.21 -8.22
C CYS A 424 27.74 11.09 -7.56
N SER A 425 28.89 10.53 -7.18
CA SER A 425 30.00 11.26 -6.57
C SER A 425 30.49 12.42 -7.44
N ARG A 426 30.66 12.18 -8.75
CA ARG A 426 31.11 13.23 -9.68
C ARG A 426 30.09 14.35 -9.82
N LEU A 427 28.81 14.02 -9.96
CA LEU A 427 27.75 15.02 -10.14
C LEU A 427 27.54 15.86 -8.87
N VAL A 428 27.54 15.23 -7.68
CA VAL A 428 27.42 15.97 -6.40
C VAL A 428 28.63 16.88 -6.19
N ALA A 429 29.84 16.39 -6.43
CA ALA A 429 31.05 17.22 -6.31
C ALA A 429 31.06 18.41 -7.29
N HIS A 430 30.56 18.20 -8.53
CA HIS A 430 30.44 19.26 -9.52
C HIS A 430 29.39 20.31 -9.12
N ALA A 431 28.17 19.89 -8.78
CA ALA A 431 27.10 20.80 -8.34
C ALA A 431 27.48 21.56 -7.06
N ALA A 432 28.16 20.91 -6.12
CA ALA A 432 28.69 21.58 -4.92
C ALA A 432 29.78 22.61 -5.27
N GLY A 433 30.57 22.38 -6.33
CA GLY A 433 31.54 23.35 -6.81
C GLY A 433 30.90 24.67 -7.27
N GLU A 434 29.68 24.61 -7.80
CA GLU A 434 28.90 25.79 -8.18
C GLU A 434 28.27 26.46 -6.96
N GLU A 435 27.57 25.70 -6.11
CA GLU A 435 26.83 26.25 -4.96
C GLU A 435 27.72 26.69 -3.79
N LEU A 436 28.93 26.11 -3.65
CA LEU A 436 29.86 26.36 -2.55
C LEU A 436 31.16 27.05 -3.01
N ALA A 437 31.16 27.70 -4.18
CA ALA A 437 32.34 28.34 -4.75
C ALA A 437 33.04 29.32 -3.77
N LEU A 438 32.27 29.96 -2.89
CA LEU A 438 32.76 30.91 -1.88
C LEU A 438 33.03 30.29 -0.49
N MET A 439 32.92 28.96 -0.37
CA MET A 439 33.02 28.21 0.89
C MET A 439 34.01 27.03 0.74
N PRO A 440 35.30 27.30 0.50
CA PRO A 440 36.28 26.30 0.07
C PRO A 440 36.47 25.15 1.07
N GLN A 441 36.44 25.41 2.38
CA GLN A 441 36.59 24.37 3.41
C GLN A 441 35.44 23.34 3.36
N HIS A 442 34.20 23.81 3.15
CA HIS A 442 33.04 22.94 3.01
C HIS A 442 33.05 22.21 1.67
N LEU A 443 33.47 22.88 0.59
CA LEU A 443 33.64 22.25 -0.72
C LEU A 443 34.68 21.11 -0.67
N ASP A 444 35.80 21.31 0.03
CA ASP A 444 36.81 20.27 0.21
C ASP A 444 36.26 19.08 1.01
N THR A 445 35.46 19.34 2.04
CA THR A 445 34.74 18.28 2.79
C THR A 445 33.84 17.47 1.86
N VAL A 446 33.04 18.13 1.02
CA VAL A 446 32.16 17.44 0.05
C VAL A 446 32.98 16.60 -0.93
N ARG A 447 34.08 17.13 -1.48
CA ARG A 447 34.96 16.42 -2.42
C ARG A 447 35.62 15.21 -1.79
N GLN A 448 36.10 15.33 -0.55
CA GLN A 448 36.70 14.23 0.21
C GLN A 448 35.69 13.09 0.42
N VAL A 449 34.46 13.41 0.84
CA VAL A 449 33.41 12.41 1.03
C VAL A 449 33.01 11.76 -0.30
N CYS A 450 32.84 12.54 -1.38
CA CYS A 450 32.53 12.01 -2.71
C CYS A 450 33.63 11.06 -3.23
N ALA A 451 34.90 11.41 -3.01
CA ALA A 451 36.04 10.59 -3.40
C ALA A 451 36.14 9.30 -2.57
N ALA A 452 35.89 9.37 -1.27
CA ALA A 452 35.85 8.19 -0.40
C ALA A 452 34.71 7.24 -0.77
N PHE A 453 33.52 7.78 -1.03
CA PHE A 453 32.34 7.02 -1.46
C PHE A 453 32.57 6.35 -2.82
N ALA A 454 33.21 7.04 -3.78
CA ALA A 454 33.52 6.50 -5.09
C ALA A 454 34.48 5.29 -5.06
N ARG A 455 35.38 5.23 -4.06
CA ARG A 455 36.35 4.14 -3.88
C ARG A 455 35.79 2.93 -3.13
N GLY A 456 34.53 2.98 -2.69
CA GLY A 456 33.93 1.93 -1.86
C GLY A 456 34.57 1.80 -0.46
N SER A 457 35.38 2.77 -0.03
CA SER A 457 36.18 2.72 1.21
C SER A 457 35.37 3.08 2.47
N LEU A 458 34.04 2.96 2.44
CA LEU A 458 33.16 3.33 3.53
C LEU A 458 32.20 2.16 3.80
N GLU A 459 32.63 1.23 4.63
CA GLU A 459 31.71 0.30 5.28
C GLU A 459 30.80 1.08 6.25
N LEU A 460 29.52 0.73 6.23
CA LEU A 460 28.45 1.39 6.98
C LEU A 460 28.61 1.17 8.49
N SER A 461 29.12 2.18 9.22
CA SER A 461 28.95 2.32 10.68
C SER A 461 27.80 3.26 11.04
#